data_AF-A0A918L0E9-F1
#
_entry.id   AF-A0A918L0E9-F1
#
_cell.length_a   1.000
_cell.length_b   1.000
_cell.length_c   1.000
_cell.angle_alpha   90.00
_cell.angle_beta   90.00
_cell.angle_gamma   90.00
#
_symmetry.space_group_name_H-M   'P 1'
#
loop_
_entity.id
_entity.type
_entity.pdbx_description
1 polymer ?
#
loop_
_entity_poly.entity_id
_entity_poly.type
_entity_poly.pdbx_seq_one_letter_code
_entity_poly.pdbx_strand_id
1 'polypeptide(L)'
;MTAEHDGRGGPDALMAAIADEPLPDEARADAAFMAEHRSAAADVALLREQLGVLADALAEPVRESAARPAPAPLRRSPARRLRPLLLGAVGVAAAGALVLGTGWAVVRTGQGASDDAGSKSAPRDAGRVESGGMASEDAGALLGDPGYLACTRLVVEGDVTGVRRLPGTTRERVSLRVTHAYRPARSAPEVGVDREQNSGAPLNPGDHVLVALARGTGVSDVWVVGEPDIAHERRALAEALPATGPDAVCE
;
A
#
# COMPACT_ATOMS: atom_id res chain seq x y z
N MET A 1 36.32 7.26 15.41
CA MET A 1 36.68 5.85 15.15
C MET A 1 35.45 5.03 15.48
N THR A 2 34.65 4.72 14.48
CA THR A 2 33.49 3.83 14.59
C THR A 2 34.02 2.40 14.58
N ALA A 3 33.76 1.67 15.67
CA ALA A 3 34.15 0.27 15.78
C ALA A 3 33.32 -0.54 14.79
N GLU A 4 33.97 -0.96 13.71
CA GLU A 4 33.51 -2.04 12.85
C GLU A 4 33.56 -3.32 13.68
N HIS A 5 32.40 -3.90 14.01
CA HIS A 5 32.31 -5.22 14.63
C HIS A 5 32.22 -6.24 13.51
N ASP A 6 33.37 -6.66 13.01
CA ASP A 6 33.49 -7.78 12.08
C ASP A 6 33.11 -9.09 12.79
N GLY A 7 32.05 -9.70 12.27
CA GLY A 7 31.56 -11.01 12.68
C GLY A 7 32.62 -12.11 12.55
N ARG A 8 33.04 -12.64 13.70
CA ARG A 8 33.77 -13.91 13.79
C ARG A 8 33.19 -14.77 14.92
N GLY A 9 32.08 -15.44 14.62
CA GLY A 9 31.66 -16.71 15.24
C GLY A 9 31.26 -16.74 16.72
N GLY A 10 31.20 -15.61 17.42
CA GLY A 10 30.66 -15.54 18.79
C GLY A 10 29.12 -15.48 18.81
N PRO A 11 28.46 -15.94 19.89
CA PRO A 11 27.02 -15.73 20.06
C PRO A 11 26.71 -14.23 20.06
N ASP A 12 25.65 -13.82 19.38
CA ASP A 12 25.17 -12.44 19.41
C ASP A 12 24.48 -12.15 20.76
N ALA A 13 24.83 -11.01 21.39
CA ALA A 13 24.36 -10.67 22.74
C ALA A 13 22.84 -10.48 22.80
N LEU A 14 22.26 -9.91 21.75
CA LEU A 14 20.81 -9.74 21.63
C LEU A 14 20.11 -11.09 21.43
N MET A 15 20.59 -11.92 20.51
CA MET A 15 20.03 -13.26 20.30
C MET A 15 20.08 -14.13 21.57
N ALA A 16 21.18 -14.07 22.33
CA ALA A 16 21.28 -14.79 23.60
C ALA A 16 20.25 -14.31 24.64
N ALA A 17 20.04 -12.99 24.77
CA ALA A 17 19.05 -12.43 25.68
C ALA A 17 17.60 -12.77 25.29
N ILE A 18 17.30 -12.85 23.98
CA ILE A 18 15.98 -13.26 23.48
C ILE A 18 15.71 -14.74 23.79
N ALA A 19 16.70 -15.60 23.56
CA ALA A 19 16.59 -17.05 23.76
C ALA A 19 16.63 -17.48 25.23
N ASP A 20 17.09 -16.59 26.13
CA ASP A 20 17.29 -16.89 27.56
C ASP A 20 18.22 -18.10 27.78
N GLU A 21 19.15 -18.29 26.85
CA GLU A 21 20.11 -19.40 26.85
C GLU A 21 21.32 -19.09 27.75
N PRO A 22 21.86 -20.10 28.45
CA PRO A 22 23.04 -19.91 29.28
C PRO A 22 24.27 -19.52 28.43
N LEU A 23 24.92 -18.43 28.81
CA LEU A 23 26.09 -17.92 28.11
C LEU A 23 27.33 -18.82 28.33
N PRO A 24 28.11 -19.10 27.26
CA PRO A 24 29.33 -19.87 27.39
C PRO A 24 30.41 -19.11 28.18
N ASP A 25 31.40 -19.82 28.71
CA ASP A 25 32.42 -19.25 29.60
C ASP A 25 33.21 -18.14 28.93
N GLU A 26 33.54 -18.28 27.64
CA GLU A 26 34.24 -17.27 26.86
C GLU A 26 33.46 -15.95 26.75
N ALA A 27 32.15 -16.01 26.59
CA ALA A 27 31.29 -14.83 26.49
C ALA A 27 31.14 -14.14 27.85
N ARG A 28 31.13 -14.91 28.94
CA ARG A 28 31.10 -14.36 30.31
C ARG A 28 32.39 -13.65 30.70
N ALA A 29 33.53 -14.04 30.11
CA ALA A 29 34.81 -13.39 30.34
C ALA A 29 34.97 -12.07 29.57
N ASP A 30 34.19 -11.84 28.51
CA ASP A 30 34.21 -10.62 27.72
C ASP A 30 33.32 -9.52 28.36
N ALA A 31 33.98 -8.49 28.90
CA ALA A 31 33.29 -7.38 29.56
C ALA A 31 32.44 -6.54 28.61
N ALA A 32 32.82 -6.41 27.33
CA ALA A 32 32.06 -5.66 26.35
C ALA A 32 30.79 -6.43 25.98
N PHE A 33 30.92 -7.73 25.70
CA PHE A 33 29.79 -8.63 25.47
C PHE A 33 28.81 -8.63 26.66
N MET A 34 29.31 -8.73 27.90
CA MET A 34 28.47 -8.74 29.09
C MET A 34 27.80 -7.38 29.37
N ALA A 35 28.36 -6.27 28.90
CA ALA A 35 27.69 -4.96 28.96
C ALA A 35 26.54 -4.89 27.95
N GLU A 36 26.78 -5.35 26.72
CA GLU A 36 25.78 -5.40 25.66
C GLU A 36 24.64 -6.36 26.01
N HIS A 37 24.95 -7.56 26.47
CA HIS A 37 23.96 -8.56 26.91
C HIS A 37 23.09 -8.02 28.06
N ARG A 38 23.66 -7.29 29.01
CA ARG A 38 22.87 -6.65 30.10
C ARG A 38 21.94 -5.56 29.57
N SER A 39 22.39 -4.77 28.59
CA SER A 39 21.53 -3.79 27.92
C SER A 39 20.39 -4.48 27.20
N ALA A 40 20.70 -5.49 26.38
CA ALA A 40 19.73 -6.28 25.63
C ALA A 40 18.72 -6.97 26.57
N ALA A 41 19.18 -7.55 27.68
CA ALA A 41 18.31 -8.16 28.67
C ALA A 41 17.34 -7.15 29.33
N ALA A 42 17.79 -5.92 29.59
CA ALA A 42 16.93 -4.86 30.10
C ALA A 42 15.86 -4.45 29.08
N ASP A 43 16.23 -4.32 27.80
CA ASP A 43 15.30 -3.98 26.72
C ASP A 43 14.27 -5.10 26.50
N VAL A 44 14.71 -6.36 26.48
CA VAL A 44 13.83 -7.53 26.37
C VAL A 44 12.89 -7.63 27.57
N ALA A 45 13.34 -7.32 28.78
CA ALA A 45 12.50 -7.29 29.98
C ALA A 45 11.38 -6.23 29.86
N LEU A 46 11.70 -5.03 29.38
CA LEU A 46 10.70 -3.98 29.12
C LEU A 46 9.67 -4.42 28.07
N LEU A 47 10.11 -5.05 26.99
CA LEU A 47 9.20 -5.56 25.96
C LEU A 47 8.27 -6.66 26.50
N ARG A 48 8.78 -7.56 27.35
CA ARG A 48 7.97 -8.60 28.00
C ARG A 48 6.91 -7.98 28.93
N GLU A 49 7.24 -6.91 29.65
CA GLU A 49 6.26 -6.17 30.46
C GLU A 49 5.14 -5.56 29.60
N GLN A 50 5.50 -4.88 28.50
CA GLN A 50 4.51 -4.30 27.59
C GLN A 50 3.62 -5.35 26.93
N LEU A 51 4.19 -6.49 26.56
CA LEU A 51 3.43 -7.61 26.03
C LEU A 51 2.49 -8.22 27.08
N GLY A 52 2.88 -8.23 28.36
CA GLY A 52 2.00 -8.62 29.46
C GLY A 52 0.75 -7.76 29.54
N VAL A 53 0.90 -6.43 29.47
CA VAL A 53 -0.23 -5.49 29.47
C VAL A 53 -1.19 -5.73 28.30
N LEU A 54 -0.65 -6.01 27.10
CA LEU A 54 -1.47 -6.34 25.93
C LEU A 54 -2.16 -7.69 26.08
N ALA A 55 -1.46 -8.70 26.61
CA ALA A 55 -2.03 -10.01 26.86
C ALA A 55 -3.18 -9.93 27.87
N ASP A 56 -3.04 -9.16 28.95
CA ASP A 56 -4.10 -8.93 29.94
C ASP A 56 -5.32 -8.26 29.31
N ALA A 57 -5.10 -7.21 28.50
CA ALA A 57 -6.19 -6.52 27.80
C ALA A 57 -6.93 -7.44 26.80
N LEU A 58 -6.23 -8.38 26.17
CA LEU A 58 -6.80 -9.36 25.25
C LEU A 58 -7.45 -10.55 25.98
N ALA A 59 -6.99 -10.89 27.18
CA ALA A 59 -7.51 -11.97 28.01
C ALA A 59 -8.71 -11.55 28.87
N GLU A 60 -8.95 -10.24 29.06
CA GLU A 60 -10.16 -9.76 29.73
C GLU A 60 -11.40 -10.29 28.98
N PRO A 61 -12.23 -11.13 29.62
CA PRO A 61 -13.42 -11.64 28.97
C PRO A 61 -14.30 -10.45 28.59
N VAL A 62 -14.79 -10.43 27.35
CA VAL A 62 -15.78 -9.45 26.89
C VAL A 62 -16.97 -9.57 27.83
N ARG A 63 -17.03 -8.69 28.83
CA ARG A 63 -18.22 -8.50 29.64
C ARG A 63 -19.24 -8.00 28.66
N GLU A 64 -20.10 -8.90 28.22
CA GLU A 64 -21.28 -8.59 27.44
C GLU A 64 -21.92 -7.38 28.11
N SER A 65 -21.82 -6.24 27.43
CA SER A 65 -22.21 -4.96 27.95
C SER A 65 -23.67 -5.10 28.35
N ALA A 66 -23.92 -5.23 29.66
CA ALA A 66 -25.25 -5.41 30.20
C ALA A 66 -26.13 -4.36 29.54
N ALA A 67 -27.11 -4.86 28.79
CA ALA A 67 -27.88 -4.08 27.85
C ALA A 67 -28.30 -2.76 28.48
N ARG A 68 -27.88 -1.66 27.85
CA ARG A 68 -28.32 -0.32 28.21
C ARG A 68 -29.85 -0.34 28.22
N PRO A 69 -30.52 -0.02 29.34
CA PRO A 69 -31.98 -0.05 29.38
C PRO A 69 -32.52 0.89 28.33
N ALA A 70 -33.43 0.38 27.51
CA ALA A 70 -34.06 1.12 26.43
C ALA A 70 -34.71 2.42 26.97
N PRO A 71 -34.58 3.56 26.28
CA PRO A 71 -35.23 4.78 26.69
C PRO A 71 -36.75 4.59 26.68
N ALA A 72 -37.40 4.86 27.82
CA ALA A 72 -38.84 4.80 27.97
C ALA A 72 -39.54 5.73 26.95
N PRO A 73 -40.70 5.34 26.40
CA PRO A 73 -41.41 6.17 25.44
C PRO A 73 -41.89 7.47 26.08
N LEU A 74 -41.43 8.61 25.55
CA LEU A 74 -41.93 9.92 25.90
C LEU A 74 -43.39 10.04 25.47
N ARG A 75 -44.29 10.28 26.44
CA ARG A 75 -45.69 10.60 26.18
C ARG A 75 -45.78 11.87 25.34
N ARG A 76 -46.30 11.75 24.11
CA ARG A 76 -46.63 12.89 23.25
C ARG A 76 -47.81 13.66 23.85
N SER A 77 -47.58 14.91 24.24
CA SER A 77 -48.61 15.90 24.56
C SER A 77 -49.37 16.34 23.30
N PRO A 78 -50.68 16.68 23.39
CA PRO A 78 -51.52 16.92 22.22
C PRO A 78 -51.30 18.31 21.60
N ALA A 79 -51.62 18.34 20.31
CA ALA A 79 -51.39 19.38 19.32
C ALA A 79 -51.89 20.79 19.68
N ARG A 80 -51.07 21.81 19.36
CA ARG A 80 -51.57 23.12 18.93
C ARG A 80 -51.36 23.28 17.43
N ARG A 81 -52.48 23.45 16.73
CA ARG A 81 -52.55 23.79 15.31
C ARG A 81 -52.11 25.24 15.11
N LEU A 82 -51.15 25.50 14.23
CA LEU A 82 -51.03 26.78 13.52
C LEU A 82 -50.50 26.54 12.09
N ARG A 83 -51.47 26.61 11.15
CA ARG A 83 -51.52 27.04 9.74
C ARG A 83 -50.29 26.87 8.79
N PRO A 84 -50.51 26.39 7.55
CA PRO A 84 -49.49 26.29 6.51
C PRO A 84 -49.33 27.60 5.73
N LEU A 85 -48.09 27.97 5.42
CA LEU A 85 -47.77 28.99 4.42
C LEU A 85 -47.26 28.29 3.15
N LEU A 86 -47.83 28.74 2.04
CA LEU A 86 -47.81 28.20 0.69
C LEU A 86 -46.52 28.55 -0.07
N LEU A 87 -46.16 27.64 -1.00
CA LEU A 87 -45.66 27.85 -2.38
C LEU A 87 -44.46 28.80 -2.64
N GLY A 88 -43.48 28.30 -3.41
CA GLY A 88 -42.59 29.17 -4.19
C GLY A 88 -41.53 28.39 -4.97
N ALA A 89 -41.68 28.32 -6.29
CA ALA A 89 -40.79 27.68 -7.24
C ALA A 89 -39.85 28.69 -7.94
N VAL A 90 -38.89 28.15 -8.71
CA VAL A 90 -38.15 28.73 -9.86
C VAL A 90 -36.79 29.40 -9.60
N GLY A 91 -35.79 29.03 -10.42
CA GLY A 91 -34.62 29.87 -10.73
C GLY A 91 -33.46 29.16 -11.46
N VAL A 92 -33.54 29.05 -12.78
CA VAL A 92 -32.42 28.70 -13.68
C VAL A 92 -31.52 29.92 -13.91
N ALA A 93 -30.19 29.76 -13.93
CA ALA A 93 -29.28 30.65 -14.68
C ALA A 93 -27.98 29.93 -15.07
N ALA A 94 -27.65 29.98 -16.36
CA ALA A 94 -26.46 29.46 -17.00
C ALA A 94 -25.43 30.57 -17.29
N ALA A 95 -24.21 30.14 -17.66
CA ALA A 95 -23.02 30.85 -18.17
C ALA A 95 -21.85 30.79 -17.16
N GLY A 96 -20.63 30.38 -17.49
CA GLY A 96 -19.93 30.24 -18.76
C GLY A 96 -18.54 30.85 -18.59
N ALA A 97 -17.47 30.06 -18.64
CA ALA A 97 -16.12 30.53 -18.88
C ALA A 97 -15.23 29.35 -19.34
N LEU A 98 -15.06 29.25 -20.66
CA LEU A 98 -13.97 28.52 -21.28
C LEU A 98 -12.71 29.38 -21.13
N VAL A 99 -11.66 28.84 -20.51
CA VAL A 99 -10.29 29.34 -20.68
C VAL A 99 -9.59 28.37 -21.62
N LEU A 100 -9.64 28.70 -22.91
CA LEU A 100 -8.70 28.21 -23.90
C LEU A 100 -7.44 29.07 -23.78
N GLY A 101 -6.34 28.45 -23.38
CA GLY A 101 -5.00 29.02 -23.39
C GLY A 101 -4.07 28.13 -24.20
N THR A 102 -4.03 28.36 -25.50
CA THR A 102 -3.03 27.82 -26.43
C THR A 102 -1.70 28.58 -26.32
N GLY A 103 -0.57 27.87 -26.33
CA GLY A 103 0.76 28.42 -26.63
C GLY A 103 1.87 27.57 -26.01
N TRP A 104 2.92 27.13 -26.70
CA TRP A 104 3.33 27.29 -28.09
C TRP A 104 4.32 26.16 -28.44
N ALA A 105 4.44 25.88 -29.74
CA ALA A 105 5.28 24.86 -30.34
C ALA A 105 6.78 25.20 -30.26
N VAL A 106 7.62 24.18 -30.14
CA VAL A 106 9.01 24.24 -30.63
C VAL A 106 9.15 23.23 -31.75
N VAL A 107 9.19 23.74 -32.98
CA VAL A 107 9.68 23.02 -34.15
C VAL A 107 11.19 22.86 -33.99
N ARG A 108 11.68 21.62 -34.02
CA ARG A 108 13.00 21.33 -34.58
C ARG A 108 12.83 20.39 -35.76
N THR A 109 12.87 21.00 -36.94
CA THR A 109 13.23 20.37 -38.20
C THR A 109 14.64 19.77 -38.07
N GLY A 110 14.75 18.46 -38.19
CA GLY A 110 15.99 17.72 -38.25
C GLY A 110 15.87 16.62 -39.29
N GLN A 111 16.12 16.99 -40.54
CA GLN A 111 16.24 16.14 -41.71
C GLN A 111 17.36 15.10 -41.52
N GLY A 112 17.08 13.83 -41.80
CA GLY A 112 18.09 12.78 -41.84
C GLY A 112 17.49 11.46 -42.32
N ALA A 113 17.42 11.28 -43.64
CA ALA A 113 17.14 10.00 -44.27
C ALA A 113 18.36 9.08 -44.17
N SER A 114 18.11 7.79 -43.94
CA SER A 114 18.72 6.66 -44.65
C SER A 114 18.07 5.35 -44.19
N ASP A 115 17.63 4.58 -45.18
CA ASP A 115 17.27 3.16 -45.10
C ASP A 115 18.46 2.32 -44.61
N ASP A 116 18.22 1.25 -43.87
CA ASP A 116 18.39 -0.13 -44.35
C ASP A 116 18.26 -1.17 -43.23
N ALA A 117 17.85 -2.36 -43.67
CA ALA A 117 17.60 -3.55 -42.89
C ALA A 117 18.82 -4.05 -42.10
N GLY A 118 18.56 -4.73 -40.98
CA GLY A 118 19.61 -5.49 -40.30
C GLY A 118 19.18 -6.02 -38.94
N SER A 119 18.55 -7.20 -38.94
CA SER A 119 18.47 -8.08 -37.78
C SER A 119 19.82 -8.19 -37.09
N LYS A 120 19.84 -7.91 -35.79
CA LYS A 120 20.90 -8.32 -34.89
C LYS A 120 20.32 -8.56 -33.51
N SER A 121 19.96 -9.81 -33.26
CA SER A 121 19.90 -10.36 -31.92
C SER A 121 21.27 -10.17 -31.27
N ALA A 122 21.30 -9.56 -30.10
CA ALA A 122 22.43 -9.59 -29.18
C ALA A 122 21.92 -10.11 -27.83
N PRO A 123 22.74 -10.88 -27.10
CA PRO A 123 22.29 -11.71 -26.00
C PRO A 123 21.93 -10.84 -24.80
N ARG A 124 20.83 -11.20 -24.10
CA ARG A 124 20.61 -10.71 -22.75
C ARG A 124 21.33 -11.66 -21.81
N ASP A 125 22.45 -11.19 -21.27
CA ASP A 125 23.05 -11.76 -20.08
C ASP A 125 23.21 -10.66 -19.03
N ALA A 126 23.04 -11.07 -17.78
CA ALA A 126 23.18 -10.37 -16.51
C ALA A 126 22.19 -9.22 -16.18
N GLY A 127 21.46 -9.42 -15.08
CA GLY A 127 20.87 -8.32 -14.33
C GLY A 127 19.74 -8.76 -13.41
N ARG A 128 20.09 -9.34 -12.26
CA ARG A 128 19.19 -9.39 -11.10
C ARG A 128 18.76 -7.95 -10.78
N VAL A 129 17.52 -7.59 -11.11
CA VAL A 129 16.94 -6.29 -10.73
C VAL A 129 16.32 -6.44 -9.35
N GLU A 130 16.92 -5.73 -8.40
CA GLU A 130 16.36 -5.47 -7.08
C GLU A 130 15.01 -4.73 -7.20
N SER A 131 14.08 -5.15 -6.33
CA SER A 131 12.76 -4.59 -6.09
C SER A 131 12.76 -3.11 -5.74
N GLY A 132 11.74 -2.39 -6.20
CA GLY A 132 11.37 -1.12 -5.57
C GLY A 132 10.60 -0.13 -6.44
N GLY A 133 9.42 -0.53 -6.93
CA GLY A 133 8.48 0.36 -7.63
C GLY A 133 8.83 0.50 -9.10
N MET A 134 8.13 -0.27 -9.95
CA MET A 134 8.28 -0.20 -11.40
C MET A 134 7.93 1.22 -11.88
N ALA A 135 8.79 1.79 -12.73
CA ALA A 135 8.46 3.01 -13.44
C ALA A 135 7.19 2.78 -14.29
N SER A 136 6.43 3.84 -14.57
CA SER A 136 5.12 3.77 -15.22
C SER A 136 5.10 2.97 -16.53
N GLU A 137 6.21 2.95 -17.28
CA GLU A 137 6.35 2.18 -18.52
C GLU A 137 6.36 0.65 -18.28
N ASP A 138 7.02 0.17 -17.23
CA ASP A 138 7.07 -1.26 -16.89
C ASP A 138 5.78 -1.73 -16.22
N ALA A 139 5.11 -0.84 -15.47
CA ALA A 139 3.75 -1.08 -14.98
C ALA A 139 2.77 -1.29 -16.14
N GLY A 140 2.89 -0.47 -17.20
CA GLY A 140 2.22 -0.62 -18.50
C GLY A 140 2.31 -2.01 -19.09
N ALA A 141 3.53 -2.55 -19.13
CA ALA A 141 3.78 -3.88 -19.67
C ALA A 141 3.10 -4.98 -18.85
N LEU A 142 3.08 -4.87 -17.52
CA LEU A 142 2.44 -5.86 -16.64
C LEU A 142 0.91 -5.80 -16.70
N LEU A 143 0.33 -4.60 -16.63
CA LEU A 143 -1.12 -4.43 -16.62
C LEU A 143 -1.76 -4.70 -17.99
N GLY A 144 -0.98 -4.63 -19.07
CA GLY A 144 -1.37 -5.07 -20.40
C GLY A 144 -1.20 -6.59 -20.66
N ASP A 145 -0.57 -7.34 -19.76
CA ASP A 145 -0.32 -8.77 -19.95
C ASP A 145 -1.45 -9.64 -19.34
N PRO A 146 -2.22 -10.40 -20.16
CA PRO A 146 -3.26 -11.29 -19.65
C PRO A 146 -2.73 -12.38 -18.69
N GLY A 147 -1.47 -12.81 -18.86
CA GLY A 147 -0.84 -13.79 -17.97
C GLY A 147 -0.64 -13.24 -16.55
N TYR A 148 -0.05 -12.05 -16.45
CA TYR A 148 0.05 -11.31 -15.19
C TYR A 148 -1.33 -11.06 -14.58
N LEU A 149 -2.29 -10.58 -15.38
CA LEU A 149 -3.64 -10.31 -14.89
C LEU A 149 -4.34 -11.56 -14.39
N ALA A 150 -4.15 -12.73 -15.02
CA ALA A 150 -4.66 -14.02 -14.54
C ALA A 150 -4.19 -14.32 -13.11
N CYS A 151 -2.96 -13.91 -12.79
CA CYS A 151 -2.34 -14.06 -11.47
C CYS A 151 -2.51 -12.91 -10.51
N THR A 152 -3.25 -11.89 -10.90
CA THR A 152 -3.53 -10.77 -10.04
C THR A 152 -4.80 -11.02 -9.22
N ARG A 153 -4.74 -10.85 -7.89
CA ARG A 153 -5.92 -10.99 -7.03
C ARG A 153 -6.70 -9.68 -6.85
N LEU A 154 -6.02 -8.54 -7.00
CA LEU A 154 -6.60 -7.22 -6.83
C LEU A 154 -6.03 -6.25 -7.86
N VAL A 155 -6.89 -5.55 -8.60
CA VAL A 155 -6.56 -4.38 -9.42
C VAL A 155 -7.63 -3.33 -9.15
N VAL A 156 -7.25 -2.20 -8.56
CA VAL A 156 -8.17 -1.12 -8.18
C VAL A 156 -7.54 0.25 -8.41
N GLU A 157 -8.39 1.22 -8.74
CA GLU A 157 -8.11 2.65 -8.61
C GLU A 157 -8.72 3.18 -7.31
N GLY A 158 -8.06 4.14 -6.68
CA GLY A 158 -8.57 4.75 -5.47
C GLY A 158 -7.74 5.92 -4.99
N ASP A 159 -8.25 6.57 -3.94
CA ASP A 159 -7.57 7.68 -3.30
C ASP A 159 -6.89 7.20 -2.01
N VAL A 160 -5.63 7.58 -1.81
CA VAL A 160 -4.89 7.27 -0.60
C VAL A 160 -5.56 7.99 0.58
N THR A 161 -5.97 7.24 1.60
CA THR A 161 -6.53 7.80 2.85
C THR A 161 -5.53 7.79 4.00
N GLY A 162 -4.47 6.98 3.90
CA GLY A 162 -3.41 6.94 4.89
C GLY A 162 -2.23 6.09 4.47
N VAL A 163 -1.05 6.43 4.96
CA VAL A 163 0.18 5.67 4.80
C VAL A 163 0.79 5.46 6.18
N ARG A 164 1.00 4.20 6.57
CA ARG A 164 1.52 3.85 7.89
C ARG A 164 2.66 2.85 7.76
N ARG A 165 3.83 3.20 8.29
CA ARG A 165 4.95 2.25 8.41
C ARG A 165 4.55 1.06 9.28
N LEU A 166 4.91 -0.14 8.85
CA LEU A 166 4.72 -1.37 9.60
C LEU A 166 5.94 -1.59 10.51
N PRO A 167 5.77 -1.60 11.84
CA PRO A 167 6.88 -1.73 12.79
C PRO A 167 7.72 -2.98 12.53
N GLY A 168 9.05 -2.87 12.64
CA GLY A 168 9.96 -3.99 12.45
C GLY A 168 10.11 -4.48 11.01
N THR A 169 9.63 -3.70 10.02
CA THR A 169 9.73 -4.06 8.59
C THR A 169 10.17 -2.87 7.74
N THR A 170 10.61 -3.14 6.52
CA THR A 170 10.83 -2.15 5.46
C THR A 170 9.55 -1.82 4.70
N ARG A 171 8.35 -2.11 5.25
CA ARG A 171 7.07 -1.94 4.54
C ARG A 171 6.22 -0.84 5.13
N GLU A 172 5.36 -0.29 4.28
CA GLU A 172 4.27 0.59 4.64
C GLU A 172 2.92 0.00 4.22
N ARG A 173 1.92 0.15 5.09
CA ARG A 173 0.51 -0.14 4.79
C ARG A 173 -0.09 1.13 4.20
N VAL A 174 -0.56 1.05 2.97
CA VAL A 174 -1.30 2.12 2.29
C VAL A 174 -2.78 1.77 2.35
N SER A 175 -3.57 2.66 2.94
CA SER A 175 -5.04 2.57 2.96
C SER A 175 -5.59 3.37 1.79
N LEU A 176 -6.48 2.76 1.02
CA LEU A 176 -7.12 3.34 -0.15
C LEU A 176 -8.63 3.33 0.02
N ARG A 177 -9.28 4.44 -0.36
CA ARG A 177 -10.70 4.44 -0.68
C ARG A 177 -10.84 4.06 -2.15
N VAL A 178 -11.52 2.96 -2.43
CA VAL A 178 -11.67 2.47 -3.81
C VAL A 178 -12.67 3.33 -4.57
N THR A 179 -12.25 3.84 -5.72
CA THR A 179 -13.09 4.57 -6.68
C THR A 179 -13.50 3.70 -7.86
N HIS A 180 -12.63 2.77 -8.25
CA HIS A 180 -12.92 1.80 -9.32
C HIS A 180 -12.24 0.45 -9.04
N ALA A 181 -12.96 -0.64 -9.32
CA ALA A 181 -12.43 -1.99 -9.16
C ALA A 181 -12.44 -2.72 -10.51
N TYR A 182 -11.25 -3.11 -10.96
CA TYR A 182 -11.07 -3.88 -12.18
C TYR A 182 -11.10 -5.38 -11.88
N ARG A 183 -10.40 -5.79 -10.82
CA ARG A 183 -10.37 -7.19 -10.37
C ARG A 183 -10.33 -7.28 -8.84
N PRO A 184 -11.18 -8.10 -8.22
CA PRO A 184 -12.45 -8.58 -8.79
C PRO A 184 -13.37 -7.40 -9.16
N ALA A 185 -14.39 -7.64 -9.99
CA ALA A 185 -15.33 -6.60 -10.46
C ALA A 185 -16.05 -5.82 -9.35
N ARG A 186 -16.01 -6.33 -8.12
CA ARG A 186 -16.42 -5.63 -6.90
C ARG A 186 -15.37 -5.83 -5.83
N SER A 187 -15.00 -4.76 -5.15
CA SER A 187 -14.10 -4.78 -4.00
C SER A 187 -14.79 -4.19 -2.76
N ALA A 188 -14.11 -4.29 -1.62
CA ALA A 188 -14.47 -3.50 -0.46
C ALA A 188 -14.28 -2.00 -0.76
N PRO A 189 -15.08 -1.11 -0.15
CA PRO A 189 -14.96 0.33 -0.38
C PRO A 189 -13.64 0.91 0.12
N GLU A 190 -12.99 0.23 1.05
CA GLU A 190 -11.65 0.55 1.53
C GLU A 190 -10.78 -0.71 1.49
N VAL A 191 -9.53 -0.55 1.07
CA VAL A 191 -8.55 -1.64 1.00
C VAL A 191 -7.22 -1.18 1.58
N GLY A 192 -6.51 -2.10 2.22
CA GLY A 192 -5.16 -1.86 2.76
C GLY A 192 -4.15 -2.72 2.04
N VAL A 193 -3.20 -2.10 1.34
CA VAL A 193 -2.19 -2.79 0.54
C VAL A 193 -0.80 -2.47 1.08
N ASP A 194 0.05 -3.48 1.23
CA ASP A 194 1.42 -3.25 1.69
C ASP A 194 2.32 -2.88 0.50
N ARG A 195 3.30 -2.03 0.76
CA ARG A 195 4.29 -1.54 -0.20
C ARG A 195 5.67 -1.50 0.46
N GLU A 196 6.73 -1.76 -0.29
CA GLU A 196 8.09 -1.56 0.24
C GLU A 196 8.37 -0.06 0.42
N GLN A 197 9.01 0.32 1.52
CA GLN A 197 9.36 1.71 1.80
C GLN A 197 10.33 2.23 0.73
N ASN A 198 10.12 3.47 0.31
CA ASN A 198 10.90 4.16 -0.74
C ASN A 198 10.84 3.52 -2.14
N SER A 199 9.85 2.65 -2.42
CA SER A 199 9.70 1.99 -3.72
C SER A 199 8.88 2.82 -4.73
N GLY A 200 9.52 3.63 -5.57
CA GLY A 200 8.82 4.52 -6.52
C GLY A 200 8.40 5.86 -5.89
N ALA A 201 7.39 6.53 -6.45
CA ALA A 201 7.01 7.89 -6.05
C ALA A 201 6.45 7.97 -4.60
N PRO A 202 6.82 8.98 -3.78
CA PRO A 202 6.23 9.14 -2.45
C PRO A 202 4.70 9.22 -2.51
N LEU A 203 4.02 8.56 -1.56
CA LEU A 203 2.55 8.57 -1.45
C LEU A 203 2.11 9.43 -0.28
N ASN A 204 1.10 10.25 -0.52
CA ASN A 204 0.47 11.12 0.46
C ASN A 204 -1.04 10.88 0.49
N PRO A 205 -1.71 11.10 1.64
CA PRO A 205 -3.17 11.14 1.67
C PRO A 205 -3.72 12.14 0.65
N GLY A 206 -4.68 11.69 -0.16
CA GLY A 206 -5.28 12.44 -1.26
C GLY A 206 -4.71 12.10 -2.65
N ASP A 207 -3.58 11.38 -2.74
CA ASP A 207 -3.05 10.94 -4.02
C ASP A 207 -4.00 9.92 -4.67
N HIS A 208 -4.27 10.10 -5.97
CA HIS A 208 -5.02 9.14 -6.76
C HIS A 208 -4.07 8.07 -7.30
N VAL A 209 -4.37 6.80 -7.08
CA VAL A 209 -3.48 5.69 -7.40
C VAL A 209 -4.21 4.55 -8.08
N LEU A 210 -3.49 3.84 -8.94
CA LEU A 210 -3.84 2.52 -9.42
C LEU A 210 -2.86 1.50 -8.81
N VAL A 211 -3.41 0.42 -8.26
CA VAL A 211 -2.63 -0.63 -7.61
C VAL A 211 -3.00 -2.00 -8.16
N ALA A 212 -2.00 -2.84 -8.40
CA ALA A 212 -2.19 -4.25 -8.70
C ALA A 212 -1.40 -5.13 -7.72
N LEU A 213 -2.00 -6.25 -7.34
CA LEU A 213 -1.47 -7.17 -6.33
C LEU A 213 -1.60 -8.61 -6.82
N ALA A 214 -0.46 -9.28 -7.02
CA ALA A 214 -0.42 -10.68 -7.37
C ALA A 214 -1.04 -11.59 -6.28
N ARG A 215 -1.47 -12.78 -6.71
CA ARG A 215 -1.86 -13.87 -5.82
C ARG A 215 -0.63 -14.34 -5.04
N GLY A 216 -0.85 -14.70 -3.76
CA GLY A 216 0.22 -15.21 -2.89
C GLY A 216 1.15 -14.13 -2.31
N THR A 217 1.10 -12.89 -2.78
CA THR A 217 1.89 -11.78 -2.22
C THR A 217 1.02 -10.87 -1.34
N GLY A 218 1.60 -10.40 -0.23
CA GLY A 218 0.98 -9.37 0.63
C GLY A 218 1.35 -7.94 0.21
N VAL A 219 2.39 -7.81 -0.62
CA VAL A 219 2.97 -6.56 -1.08
C VAL A 219 2.61 -6.37 -2.54
N SER A 220 2.20 -5.16 -2.90
CA SER A 220 1.86 -4.85 -4.29
C SER A 220 3.11 -4.64 -5.14
N ASP A 221 3.03 -5.16 -6.35
CA ASP A 221 4.12 -5.18 -7.33
C ASP A 221 4.03 -3.98 -8.29
N VAL A 222 2.87 -3.31 -8.34
CA VAL A 222 2.57 -2.18 -9.23
C VAL A 222 1.86 -1.06 -8.47
N TRP A 223 2.46 0.12 -8.52
CA TRP A 223 1.89 1.38 -8.03
C TRP A 223 2.02 2.43 -9.12
N VAL A 224 0.89 2.98 -9.55
CA VAL A 224 0.85 4.10 -10.50
C VAL A 224 0.14 5.27 -9.83
N VAL A 225 0.76 6.44 -9.88
CA VAL A 225 0.33 7.62 -9.11
C VAL A 225 -0.03 8.75 -10.06
N GLY A 226 -1.23 9.29 -9.90
CA GLY A 226 -1.71 10.42 -10.66
C GLY A 226 -2.44 10.05 -11.96
N GLU A 227 -3.46 10.84 -12.29
CA GLU A 227 -4.35 10.58 -13.43
C GLU A 227 -3.66 10.42 -14.80
N PRO A 228 -2.60 11.18 -15.16
CA PRO A 228 -1.99 11.04 -16.48
C PRO A 228 -1.44 9.63 -16.75
N ASP A 229 -0.75 9.05 -15.76
CA ASP A 229 -0.18 7.71 -15.87
C ASP A 229 -1.27 6.64 -15.73
N ILE A 230 -2.20 6.83 -14.78
CA ILE A 230 -3.34 5.91 -14.60
C ILE A 230 -4.20 5.82 -15.87
N ALA A 231 -4.42 6.93 -16.58
CA ALA A 231 -5.18 6.93 -17.83
C ALA A 231 -4.51 6.13 -18.96
N HIS A 232 -3.18 5.99 -18.93
CA HIS A 232 -2.47 5.08 -19.82
C HIS A 232 -2.77 3.62 -19.45
N GLU A 233 -2.62 3.28 -18.17
CA GLU A 233 -2.84 1.92 -17.66
C GLU A 233 -4.29 1.45 -17.80
N ARG A 234 -5.25 2.35 -17.61
CA ARG A 234 -6.67 2.08 -17.81
C ARG A 234 -6.97 1.55 -19.22
N ARG A 235 -6.25 2.06 -20.24
CA ARG A 235 -6.40 1.58 -21.62
C ARG A 235 -5.84 0.17 -21.79
N ALA A 236 -4.64 -0.09 -21.25
CA ALA A 236 -4.03 -1.41 -21.28
C ALA A 236 -4.92 -2.45 -20.56
N LEU A 237 -5.44 -2.12 -19.38
CA LEU A 237 -6.36 -2.96 -18.61
C LEU A 237 -7.65 -3.26 -19.37
N ALA A 238 -8.25 -2.25 -20.02
CA ALA A 238 -9.49 -2.42 -20.79
C ALA A 238 -9.32 -3.42 -21.95
N GLU A 239 -8.13 -3.50 -22.54
CA GLU A 239 -7.80 -4.45 -23.61
C GLU A 239 -7.45 -5.84 -23.07
N ALA A 240 -6.70 -5.94 -21.97
CA ALA A 240 -6.17 -7.19 -21.44
C ALA A 240 -7.16 -7.97 -20.54
N LEU A 241 -8.03 -7.28 -19.80
CA LEU A 241 -8.99 -7.92 -18.89
C LEU A 241 -9.97 -8.88 -19.61
N PRO A 242 -10.57 -8.53 -20.77
CA PRO A 242 -11.44 -9.46 -21.49
C PRO A 242 -10.74 -10.73 -21.98
N ALA A 243 -9.43 -10.64 -22.28
CA ALA A 243 -8.62 -11.79 -22.66
C ALA A 243 -8.30 -12.68 -21.45
N THR A 244 -8.39 -12.13 -20.24
CA THR A 244 -8.22 -12.84 -18.98
C THR A 244 -9.56 -13.47 -18.58
N GLY A 245 -9.77 -14.73 -18.97
CA GLY A 245 -11.01 -15.45 -18.63
C GLY A 245 -11.29 -15.50 -17.12
N PRO A 246 -12.57 -15.68 -16.70
CA PRO A 246 -12.93 -15.77 -15.28
C PRO A 246 -12.22 -16.93 -14.55
N ASP A 247 -11.87 -17.99 -15.31
CA ASP A 247 -11.20 -19.20 -14.84
C ASP A 247 -9.71 -19.23 -15.18
N ALA A 248 -9.11 -18.08 -15.52
CA ALA A 248 -7.69 -18.03 -15.88
C ALA A 248 -6.83 -18.62 -14.73
N VAL A 249 -6.10 -19.68 -15.06
CA VAL A 249 -5.26 -20.44 -14.13
C VAL A 249 -3.89 -19.77 -14.06
N CYS A 250 -3.39 -19.60 -12.84
CA CYS A 250 -1.97 -19.35 -12.63
C CYS A 250 -1.23 -20.66 -12.68
N GLU A 251 -0.41 -20.85 -13.71
CA GLU A 251 0.60 -21.91 -13.75
C GLU A 251 1.95 -21.38 -13.29
#